data_AF-A0A2K3M1C5-F1
#
_entry.id   AF-A0A2K3M1C5-F1
#
_cell.length_a   1.000
_cell.length_b   1.000
_cell.length_c   1.000
_cell.angle_alpha   90.00
_cell.angle_beta   90.00
_cell.angle_gamma   90.00
#
_symmetry.space_group_name_H-M   'P 1'
#
loop_
_entity.id
_entity.type
_entity.pdbx_description
1 polymer ?
#
loop_
_entity_poly.entity_id
_entity_poly.type
_entity_poly.pdbx_seq_one_letter_code
_entity_poly.pdbx_strand_id
1 'polypeptide(L)'
;FDDIENHHGTKIIVFNLWFNDDGNLELDFDTDPEDILISGDRKKISTLPAWKRVNEQHIANRLQYSLRDYLSILYLPVPKSFRIILRGKAVKLRNLADDLKDTEFIVYRPQNGGSEEVHI
;
A
#
# COMPACT_ATOMS: atom_id res chain seq x y z
N PHE A 1 -5.62 -6.30 -27.88
CA PHE A 1 -5.89 -6.33 -26.42
C PHE A 1 -5.35 -7.64 -25.85
N ASP A 2 -4.24 -8.08 -26.41
CA ASP A 2 -3.91 -9.52 -26.42
C ASP A 2 -3.18 -9.91 -25.13
N ASP A 3 -2.86 -8.92 -24.30
CA ASP A 3 -2.29 -9.05 -22.97
C ASP A 3 -3.33 -9.40 -21.89
N ILE A 4 -4.62 -9.40 -22.21
CA ILE A 4 -5.68 -9.89 -21.31
C ILE A 4 -5.97 -11.35 -21.69
N GLU A 5 -5.48 -12.28 -20.87
CA GLU A 5 -5.55 -13.72 -21.15
C GLU A 5 -6.99 -14.28 -21.23
N ASN A 6 -7.96 -13.63 -20.57
CA ASN A 6 -9.35 -14.09 -20.49
C ASN A 6 -10.30 -13.24 -21.34
N HIS A 7 -11.46 -13.81 -21.67
CA HIS A 7 -12.54 -13.14 -22.41
C HIS A 7 -13.16 -11.93 -21.69
N HIS A 8 -12.81 -11.69 -20.41
CA HIS A 8 -13.31 -10.60 -19.59
C HIS A 8 -12.16 -9.93 -18.82
N GLY A 9 -12.09 -8.60 -18.88
CA GLY A 9 -11.12 -7.80 -18.14
C GLY A 9 -11.16 -6.33 -18.55
N THR A 10 -10.47 -5.49 -17.77
CA THR A 10 -10.35 -4.05 -18.03
C THR A 10 -8.88 -3.66 -17.96
N LYS A 11 -8.38 -2.98 -18.99
CA LYS A 11 -7.04 -2.39 -19.01
C LYS A 11 -7.17 -0.87 -19.01
N ILE A 12 -6.64 -0.23 -17.98
CA ILE A 12 -6.59 1.23 -17.85
C ILE A 12 -5.15 1.67 -18.11
N ILE A 13 -4.97 2.62 -19.02
CA ILE A 13 -3.67 3.24 -19.32
C ILE A 13 -3.78 4.70 -18.94
N VAL A 14 -2.99 5.12 -17.96
CA VAL A 14 -2.85 6.53 -17.56
C VAL A 14 -1.52 7.03 -18.12
N PHE A 15 -1.54 8.17 -18.78
CA PHE A 15 -0.38 8.79 -19.43
C PHE A 15 -0.39 10.30 -19.18
N ASN A 16 0.67 11.00 -19.60
CA ASN A 16 0.93 12.40 -19.24
C ASN A 16 0.89 12.59 -17.71
N LEU A 17 1.71 11.78 -17.02
CA LEU A 17 1.80 11.77 -15.57
C LEU A 17 2.21 13.14 -15.02
N TRP A 18 1.79 13.40 -13.79
CA TRP A 18 2.03 14.68 -13.12
C TRP A 18 3.50 14.92 -12.83
N PHE A 19 3.94 16.15 -13.06
CA PHE A 19 5.25 16.65 -12.68
C PHE A 19 5.11 17.65 -11.54
N ASN A 20 6.01 17.58 -10.57
CA ASN A 20 6.09 18.55 -9.49
C ASN A 20 6.66 19.90 -9.97
N ASP A 21 6.69 20.89 -9.07
CA ASP A 21 7.17 22.24 -9.36
C ASP A 21 8.65 22.29 -9.83
N ASP A 22 9.44 21.27 -9.47
CA ASP A 22 10.83 21.13 -9.89
C ASP A 22 10.99 20.44 -11.26
N GLY A 23 9.87 20.11 -11.93
CA GLY A 23 9.86 19.42 -13.22
C GLY A 23 10.20 17.93 -13.16
N ASN A 24 10.11 17.31 -11.98
CA ASN A 24 10.32 15.87 -11.78
C ASN A 24 8.98 15.14 -11.70
N LEU A 25 8.93 13.88 -12.14
CA LEU A 25 7.74 13.05 -11.98
C LEU A 25 7.41 12.88 -10.49
N GLU A 26 6.14 13.01 -10.12
CA GLU A 26 5.67 12.75 -8.76
C GLU A 26 5.91 11.30 -8.34
N LEU A 27 5.80 10.38 -9.29
CA LEU A 27 6.03 8.95 -9.10
C LEU A 27 7.44 8.58 -9.55
N ASP A 28 8.18 7.92 -8.66
CA ASP A 28 9.52 7.37 -8.89
C ASP A 28 9.41 5.88 -9.25
N PHE A 29 9.87 5.55 -10.44
CA PHE A 29 9.86 4.20 -11.03
C PHE A 29 11.24 3.54 -11.08
N ASP A 30 12.29 4.26 -10.65
CA ASP A 30 13.68 3.93 -10.90
C ASP A 30 14.42 3.52 -9.63
N THR A 31 14.06 4.08 -8.47
CA THR A 31 14.74 3.77 -7.19
C THR A 31 14.55 2.31 -6.76
N ASP A 32 13.35 1.76 -6.92
CA ASP A 32 13.05 0.35 -6.65
C ASP A 32 12.38 -0.28 -7.87
N PRO A 33 13.01 -1.27 -8.53
CA PRO A 33 12.45 -1.88 -9.73
C PRO A 33 11.16 -2.65 -9.47
N GLU A 34 10.88 -3.03 -8.22
CA GLU A 34 9.70 -3.75 -7.80
C GLU A 34 8.64 -2.81 -7.18
N ASP A 35 8.87 -1.51 -7.07
CA ASP A 35 7.93 -0.58 -6.42
C ASP A 35 7.63 0.65 -7.29
N ILE A 36 6.68 1.45 -6.82
CA ILE A 36 6.44 2.82 -7.28
C ILE A 36 6.45 3.69 -6.03
N LEU A 37 7.38 4.64 -5.97
CA LEU A 37 7.58 5.49 -4.80
C LEU A 37 7.07 6.91 -5.07
N ILE A 38 6.85 7.70 -4.03
CA ILE A 38 6.60 9.14 -4.15
C ILE A 38 7.94 9.89 -4.14
N SER A 39 8.23 10.62 -5.22
CA SER A 39 9.48 11.38 -5.42
C SER A 39 9.65 12.56 -4.47
N GLY A 40 8.56 13.05 -3.85
CA GLY A 40 8.52 14.32 -3.13
C GLY A 40 8.66 14.27 -1.61
N ASP A 41 8.47 13.12 -0.95
CA ASP A 41 8.35 13.08 0.52
C ASP A 41 9.63 12.69 1.25
N ARG A 42 10.79 12.93 0.62
CA ARG A 42 12.05 13.02 1.35
C ARG A 42 12.10 14.40 2.02
N LYS A 43 11.15 14.72 2.90
CA LYS A 43 11.40 15.74 3.93
C LYS A 43 12.69 15.30 4.61
N LYS A 44 13.78 15.98 4.26
CA LYS A 44 15.10 15.82 4.88
C LYS A 44 14.91 16.20 6.34
N ILE A 45 14.43 15.26 7.16
CA ILE A 45 14.57 15.39 8.60
C ILE A 45 16.07 15.55 8.79
N SER A 46 16.49 16.69 9.33
CA SER A 46 17.88 17.02 9.59
C SER A 46 18.38 16.18 10.77
N THR A 47 18.38 14.86 10.62
CA THR A 47 18.89 13.91 11.60
C THR A 47 20.10 13.18 11.03
N LEU A 48 20.97 12.76 11.94
CA LEU A 48 22.15 11.95 11.65
C LEU A 48 21.77 10.79 10.71
N PRO A 49 22.61 10.45 9.71
CA PRO A 49 22.28 9.47 8.66
C PRO A 49 21.82 8.10 9.17
N ALA A 50 22.24 7.68 10.37
CA ALA A 50 21.77 6.47 11.02
C ALA A 50 20.29 6.53 11.43
N TRP A 51 19.81 7.68 11.92
CA TRP A 51 18.43 7.89 12.35
C TRP A 51 17.47 8.05 11.16
N LYS A 52 17.97 8.59 10.04
CA LYS A 52 17.21 8.63 8.77
C LYS A 52 16.83 7.24 8.30
N ARG A 53 17.78 6.30 8.24
CA ARG A 53 17.49 4.91 7.84
C ARG A 53 16.46 4.23 8.74
N VAL A 54 16.60 4.36 10.05
CA VAL A 54 15.67 3.72 11.01
C VAL A 54 14.27 4.33 10.89
N ASN A 55 14.18 5.66 10.71
CA ASN A 55 12.90 6.33 10.53
C ASN A 55 12.27 5.99 9.16
N GLU A 56 13.04 6.01 8.06
CA GLU A 56 12.57 5.62 6.72
C GLU A 56 12.13 4.16 6.65
N GLN A 57 12.70 3.29 7.48
CA GLN A 57 12.32 1.88 7.59
C GLN A 57 11.10 1.63 8.48
N HIS A 58 10.67 2.61 9.28
CA HIS A 58 9.49 2.47 10.12
C HIS A 58 8.25 2.28 9.24
N ILE A 59 7.43 1.27 9.56
CA ILE A 59 6.33 0.82 8.70
C ILE A 59 5.34 1.95 8.37
N ALA A 60 5.03 2.82 9.34
CA ALA A 60 4.12 3.94 9.13
C ALA A 60 4.63 4.93 8.07
N ASN A 61 5.95 5.15 8.02
CA ASN A 61 6.56 6.03 7.04
C ASN A 61 6.63 5.33 5.67
N ARG A 62 6.93 4.03 5.65
CA ARG A 62 6.90 3.22 4.43
C ARG A 62 5.53 3.22 3.77
N LEU A 63 4.46 3.10 4.55
CA LEU A 63 3.07 3.15 4.05
C LEU A 63 2.70 4.48 3.38
N GLN A 64 3.42 5.57 3.70
CA GLN A 64 3.17 6.88 3.09
C GLN A 64 3.89 7.04 1.75
N TYR A 65 5.04 6.39 1.54
CA TYR A 65 5.87 6.62 0.35
C TYR A 65 5.93 5.43 -0.63
N SER A 66 5.76 4.19 -0.14
CA SER A 66 5.85 2.95 -0.94
C SER A 66 4.46 2.47 -1.32
N LEU A 67 4.18 2.40 -2.62
CA LEU A 67 2.92 1.85 -3.09
C LEU A 67 2.79 0.36 -2.76
N ARG A 68 3.87 -0.43 -2.85
CA ARG A 68 3.87 -1.85 -2.48
C ARG A 68 3.45 -2.06 -1.03
N ASP A 69 4.00 -1.28 -0.10
CA ASP A 69 3.63 -1.37 1.31
C ASP A 69 2.20 -0.90 1.53
N TYR A 70 1.77 0.20 0.92
CA TYR A 70 0.40 0.69 1.02
C TYR A 70 -0.61 -0.37 0.52
N LEU A 71 -0.38 -0.93 -0.66
CA LEU A 71 -1.22 -1.98 -1.25
C LEU A 71 -1.29 -3.24 -0.37
N SER A 72 -0.26 -3.53 0.43
CA SER A 72 -0.27 -4.69 1.33
C SER A 72 -1.34 -4.62 2.41
N ILE A 73 -1.82 -3.41 2.77
CA ILE A 73 -2.80 -3.20 3.84
C ILE A 73 -4.12 -2.58 3.34
N LEU A 74 -4.24 -2.38 2.02
CA LEU A 74 -5.36 -1.65 1.43
C LEU A 74 -6.72 -2.33 1.67
N TYR A 75 -6.72 -3.64 1.90
CA TYR A 75 -7.94 -4.40 2.08
C TYR A 75 -7.87 -5.27 3.34
N LEU A 76 -9.00 -5.34 4.04
CA LEU A 76 -9.24 -6.19 5.19
C LEU A 76 -10.54 -6.98 4.94
N PRO A 77 -10.57 -8.30 5.18
CA PRO A 77 -9.80 -9.36 4.51
C PRO A 77 -10.26 -9.60 3.06
N VAL A 78 -9.41 -10.24 2.26
CA VAL A 78 -9.63 -10.40 0.80
C VAL A 78 -9.94 -11.86 0.44
N PRO A 79 -10.84 -12.13 -0.55
CA PRO A 79 -11.01 -13.48 -1.07
C PRO A 79 -9.68 -14.11 -1.50
N LYS A 80 -9.51 -15.42 -1.25
CA LYS A 80 -8.29 -16.18 -1.58
C LYS A 80 -7.87 -16.08 -3.06
N SER A 81 -8.81 -15.75 -3.95
CA SER A 81 -8.58 -15.62 -5.39
C SER A 81 -8.07 -14.24 -5.82
N PHE A 82 -8.01 -13.26 -4.93
CA PHE A 82 -7.54 -11.93 -5.27
C PHE A 82 -6.03 -11.81 -5.09
N ARG A 83 -5.38 -11.15 -6.05
CA ARG A 83 -3.96 -10.86 -5.99
C ARG A 83 -3.70 -9.48 -6.57
N ILE A 84 -2.76 -8.77 -5.97
CA ILE A 84 -2.24 -7.52 -6.52
C ILE A 84 -0.82 -7.82 -7.02
N ILE A 85 -0.55 -7.48 -8.28
CA ILE A 85 0.77 -7.60 -8.88
C ILE A 85 1.23 -6.19 -9.21
N LEU A 86 2.31 -5.76 -8.58
CA LEU A 86 2.95 -4.48 -8.86
C LEU A 86 4.27 -4.75 -9.56
N ARG A 87 4.54 -4.06 -10.68
CA ARG A 87 5.83 -4.18 -11.39
C ARG A 87 6.24 -5.64 -11.69
N GLY A 88 5.27 -6.49 -12.01
CA GLY A 88 5.50 -7.92 -12.29
C GLY A 88 5.67 -8.83 -11.06
N LYS A 89 5.68 -8.28 -9.84
CA LYS A 89 5.83 -9.06 -8.59
C LYS A 89 4.59 -8.97 -7.70
N ALA A 90 4.11 -10.13 -7.26
CA ALA A 90 2.99 -10.24 -6.35
C ALA A 90 3.24 -9.45 -5.04
N VAL A 91 2.25 -8.68 -4.60
CA VAL A 91 2.26 -7.97 -3.34
C VAL A 91 1.78 -8.92 -2.25
N LYS A 92 2.56 -9.07 -1.18
CA LYS A 92 2.14 -9.85 0.00
C LYS A 92 1.15 -9.02 0.80
N LEU A 93 -0.13 -9.37 0.73
CA LEU A 93 -1.17 -8.77 1.58
C LEU A 93 -0.93 -9.14 3.05
N ARG A 94 -1.18 -8.18 3.93
CA ARG A 94 -1.00 -8.28 5.38
C ARG A 94 -2.30 -7.87 6.07
N ASN A 95 -2.67 -8.61 7.11
CA ASN A 95 -3.68 -8.14 8.04
C ASN A 95 -2.97 -7.38 9.16
N LEU A 96 -3.31 -6.09 9.33
CA LEU A 96 -2.72 -5.26 10.37
C LEU A 96 -2.93 -5.83 11.78
N ALA A 97 -4.02 -6.57 12.01
CA ALA A 97 -4.28 -7.21 13.29
C ALA A 97 -3.22 -8.27 13.65
N ASP A 98 -2.62 -8.92 12.65
CA ASP A 98 -1.58 -9.95 12.86
C ASP A 98 -0.22 -9.34 13.24
N ASP A 99 -0.02 -8.04 12.95
CA ASP A 99 1.24 -7.33 13.20
C ASP A 99 1.26 -6.62 14.58
N LEU A 100 0.16 -6.67 15.35
CA LEU A 100 0.05 -6.04 16.67
C LEU A 100 0.68 -6.91 17.77
N LYS A 101 1.42 -6.25 18.70
CA LYS A 101 1.92 -6.85 19.93
C LYS A 101 0.97 -6.45 21.05
N ASP A 102 0.30 -7.42 21.67
CA ASP A 102 -0.75 -7.24 22.70
C ASP A 102 -2.12 -6.84 22.15
N THR A 103 -2.67 -7.68 21.24
CA THR A 103 -3.98 -7.47 20.63
C THR A 103 -5.13 -7.67 21.62
N GLU A 104 -5.99 -6.67 21.74
CA GLU A 104 -7.29 -6.76 22.42
C GLU A 104 -8.43 -6.64 21.42
N PHE A 105 -9.52 -7.38 21.66
CA PHE A 105 -10.71 -7.35 20.82
C PHE A 105 -11.87 -6.72 21.60
N ILE A 106 -12.44 -5.64 21.06
CA ILE A 106 -13.55 -4.92 21.69
C ILE A 106 -14.77 -5.02 20.77
N VAL A 107 -15.92 -5.39 21.35
CA VAL A 107 -17.19 -5.45 20.64
C VAL A 107 -17.90 -4.10 20.77
N TYR A 108 -18.02 -3.36 19.68
CA TYR A 108 -18.83 -2.14 19.63
C TYR A 108 -20.30 -2.50 19.39
N ARG A 109 -21.20 -2.00 20.25
CA ARG A 109 -22.66 -2.16 20.10
C ARG A 109 -23.28 -0.82 19.67
N PRO A 110 -23.57 -0.61 18.37
CA PRO A 110 -24.24 0.59 17.91
C PRO A 110 -25.67 0.66 18.46
N GLN A 111 -26.15 1.85 18.82
CA GLN A 111 -27.48 2.02 19.45
C GLN A 111 -28.65 1.55 18.57
N ASN A 112 -28.50 1.54 17.25
CA ASN A 112 -29.58 1.25 16.29
C ASN A 112 -29.30 0.04 15.37
N GLY A 113 -28.24 -0.73 15.62
CA GLY A 113 -27.87 -1.87 14.76
C GLY A 113 -28.29 -3.19 15.39
N GLY A 114 -29.33 -3.83 14.85
CA GLY A 114 -29.69 -5.20 15.19
C GLY A 114 -28.50 -6.12 14.94
N SER A 115 -27.98 -6.69 16.00
CA SER A 115 -26.82 -7.57 16.00
C SER A 115 -27.22 -8.97 15.49
N GLU A 116 -26.77 -9.34 14.30
CA GLU A 116 -26.52 -10.75 13.99
C GLU A 116 -25.01 -10.97 13.92
N GLU A 117 -24.55 -11.93 14.71
CA GLU A 117 -23.15 -12.29 14.88
C GLU A 117 -22.62 -12.96 13.60
N VAL A 118 -21.51 -12.46 13.05
CA VAL A 118 -20.72 -13.23 12.07
C VAL A 118 -19.64 -13.97 12.86
N HIS A 119 -19.87 -15.27 13.10
CA HIS A 119 -18.80 -16.17 13.54
C HIS A 119 -17.76 -16.31 12.43
N ILE A 120 -16.50 -16.02 12.75
CA ILE A 120 -15.33 -16.26 11.91
C ILE A 120 -14.76 -17.64 12.23
#